data_AF-A0A353LXA7-F1
#
_entry.id   AF-A0A353LXA7-F1
#
_cell.length_a   1.000
_cell.length_b   1.000
_cell.length_c   1.000
_cell.angle_alpha   90.00
_cell.angle_beta   90.00
_cell.angle_gamma   90.00
#
_symmetry.space_group_name_H-M   'P 1'
#
loop_
_entity.id
_entity.type
_entity.pdbx_description
1 polymer ?
#
loop_
_entity_poly.entity_id
_entity_poly.type
_entity_poly.pdbx_seq_one_letter_code
_entity_poly.pdbx_strand_id
1 'polypeptide(L)' 'MTIYEGKFHQVKRMFHAVGKEVLYLQRVAFGGLVLDPSLPLGQVRELTAAELDLLGEWR' A
#
# COMPACT_ATOMS: atom_id res chain seq x y z
N MET A 1 2.62 4.23 -8.13
CA MET A 1 2.90 2.90 -8.71
C MET A 1 2.03 1.89 -8.00
N THR A 2 1.44 0.95 -8.73
CA THR A 2 0.64 -0.16 -8.18
C THR A 2 1.30 -1.47 -8.57
N ILE A 3 1.35 -2.43 -7.64
CA ILE A 3 1.86 -3.78 -7.87
C ILE A 3 0.82 -4.79 -7.40
N TYR A 4 0.76 -5.94 -8.07
CA TYR A 4 -0.20 -7.01 -7.79
C TYR A 4 0.45 -8.25 -7.16
N GLU A 5 1.75 -8.19 -6.87
CA GLU A 5 2.50 -9.20 -6.13
C GLU A 5 3.39 -8.53 -5.06
N GLY A 6 3.85 -9.32 -4.08
CA GLY A 6 4.57 -8.82 -2.91
C GLY A 6 5.98 -9.41 -2.75
N LYS A 7 6.79 -9.44 -3.82
CA LYS A 7 8.15 -10.00 -3.73
C LYS A 7 9.03 -9.14 -2.81
N PHE A 8 9.98 -9.78 -2.11
CA PHE A 8 10.93 -9.10 -1.22
C PHE A 8 11.55 -7.88 -1.90
N HIS A 9 11.53 -6.69 -1.30
CA HIS A 9 12.13 -5.45 -1.85
C HIS A 9 11.77 -5.13 -3.33
N GLN A 10 10.62 -5.60 -3.83
CA GLN A 10 10.27 -5.51 -5.25
C GLN A 10 10.33 -4.09 -5.80
N VAL A 11 9.66 -3.13 -5.16
CA VAL A 11 9.65 -1.73 -5.59
C VAL A 11 11.07 -1.15 -5.65
N LYS A 12 11.88 -1.38 -4.62
CA LYS A 12 13.27 -0.91 -4.58
C LYS A 12 14.10 -1.50 -5.73
N ARG A 13 13.94 -2.79 -6.01
CA ARG A 13 14.63 -3.46 -7.13
C ARG A 13 14.16 -2.98 -8.50
N MET A 14 12.87 -2.72 -8.67
CA MET A 14 12.32 -2.20 -9.93
C MET A 14 12.94 -0.84 -10.29
N PHE A 15 13.03 0.07 -9.33
CA PHE A 15 13.65 1.38 -9.54
C PHE A 15 15.18 1.28 -9.72
N HIS A 16 15.85 0.43 -8.93
CA HIS A 16 17.28 0.20 -9.09
C HIS A 16 17.62 -0.35 -10.48
N ALA A 17 16.80 -1.24 -11.03
CA ALA A 17 16.99 -1.79 -12.37
C ALA A 17 16.98 -0.73 -13.49
N VAL A 18 16.35 0.43 -13.25
CA VAL A 18 16.35 1.58 -14.18
C VAL A 18 17.28 2.71 -13.73
N GLY A 19 18.26 2.40 -12.87
CA GLY A 19 19.28 3.34 -12.40
C GLY A 19 18.73 4.42 -11.47
N LYS A 20 17.65 4.14 -10.74
CA LYS A 20 17.03 5.06 -9.77
C LYS A 20 17.10 4.50 -8.36
N GLU A 21 17.40 5.37 -7.40
CA GLU A 21 17.34 5.04 -5.98
C GLU A 21 15.99 5.45 -5.39
N VAL A 22 15.45 4.61 -4.50
CA VAL A 22 14.22 4.90 -3.76
C VAL A 22 14.59 5.50 -2.41
N LEU A 23 14.50 6.83 -2.29
CA LEU A 23 14.81 7.57 -1.06
C LEU A 23 13.70 7.45 -0.01
N TYR A 24 12.44 7.33 -0.46
CA TYR A 24 11.27 7.17 0.40
C TYR A 24 10.29 6.19 -0.25
N LEU A 25 9.72 5.31 0.56
CA LEU A 25 8.72 4.35 0.11
C LEU A 25 7.61 4.22 1.15
N GLN A 26 6.39 4.57 0.74
CA GLN A 26 5.19 4.42 1.55
C GLN A 26 4.12 3.73 0.72
N ARG A 27 3.45 2.74 1.31
CA ARG A 27 2.23 2.17 0.74
C ARG A 27 1.05 3.03 1.18
N VAL A 28 0.34 3.60 0.20
CA VAL A 28 -0.79 4.50 0.44
C VAL A 28 -2.15 3.85 0.18
N ALA A 29 -2.16 2.64 -0.39
CA ALA A 29 -3.38 1.88 -0.67
C ALA A 29 -3.08 0.38 -0.69
N PHE A 30 -4.10 -0.44 -0.46
CA PHE A 30 -4.06 -1.90 -0.56
C PHE A 30 -5.44 -2.44 -0.95
N GLY A 31 -5.54 -3.14 -2.08
CA GLY A 31 -6.85 -3.50 -2.65
C GLY A 31 -7.70 -2.25 -2.89
N GLY A 32 -8.96 -2.27 -2.45
CA GLY A 32 -9.84 -1.10 -2.44
C GLY A 32 -9.59 -0.10 -1.31
N LEU A 33 -8.74 -0.41 -0.33
CA LEU A 33 -8.50 0.46 0.83
C LEU A 33 -7.47 1.54 0.54
N VAL A 34 -7.76 2.76 1.00
CA VAL A 34 -6.86 3.91 0.93
C VAL A 34 -6.41 4.28 2.34
N LEU A 35 -5.13 4.62 2.50
CA LEU A 35 -4.58 5.08 3.77
C LEU A 35 -5.24 6.40 4.17
N ASP A 36 -5.85 6.41 5.34
CA ASP A 36 -6.49 7.58 5.93
C ASP A 36 -5.45 8.69 6.18
N PRO A 37 -5.55 9.86 5.53
CA PRO A 37 -4.59 10.95 5.70
C PRO A 37 -4.64 11.60 7.08
N SER A 38 -5.71 11.39 7.83
CA SER A 38 -5.86 11.91 9.20
C SER A 38 -5.29 10.97 10.27
N LEU A 39 -4.99 9.71 9.91
CA LEU A 39 -4.45 8.73 10.85
C LEU A 39 -2.97 9.00 11.15
N PRO A 40 -2.59 9.29 12.42
CA PRO A 40 -1.20 9.57 12.74
C PRO A 40 -0.29 8.35 12.56
N LEU A 41 0.98 8.60 12.27
CA LEU A 41 1.98 7.53 12.14
C LEU A 41 2.05 6.66 13.41
N GLY A 42 2.04 5.34 13.21
CA GLY A 42 2.06 4.35 14.29
C GLY A 42 0.71 4.08 14.96
N GLN A 43 -0.34 4.83 14.59
CA GLN A 43 -1.70 4.57 15.07
C GLN A 43 -2.42 3.55 14.21
N VAL A 44 -3.48 2.98 14.79
CA VAL A 44 -4.37 2.04 14.11
C VAL A 44 -5.81 2.52 14.29
N ARG A 45 -6.67 2.17 13.33
CA ARG A 45 -8.11 2.30 13.49
C ARG A 45 -8.80 1.06 12.93
N GLU A 46 -10.01 0.82 13.42
CA GLU A 46 -10.88 -0.19 12.84
C GLU A 46 -11.34 0.21 11.44
N LEU A 47 -11.64 -0.78 10.62
CA LEU A 47 -12.26 -0.59 9.32
C LEU A 47 -13.75 -0.30 9.49
N THR A 48 -14.28 0.57 8.64
CA THR A 48 -15.72 0.79 8.53
C THR A 48 -16.40 -0.36 7.80
N ALA A 49 -17.73 -0.48 7.93
CA ALA A 49 -18.49 -1.51 7.20
C ALA A 49 -18.28 -1.41 5.68
N ALA A 50 -18.27 -0.20 5.12
CA ALA A 50 -18.01 0.03 3.70
C ALA A 50 -16.59 -0.41 3.28
N GLU A 51 -15.59 -0.20 4.13
CA GLU A 51 -14.21 -0.67 3.87
C GLU A 51 -14.09 -2.19 3.96
N LEU A 52 -14.87 -2.84 4.80
CA LEU A 52 -14.93 -4.31 4.86
C LEU A 52 -15.54 -4.89 3.58
N ASP A 53 -16.58 -4.26 3.02
CA ASP A 53 -17.17 -4.67 1.75
C ASP A 53 -16.14 -4.61 0.62
N LEU A 54 -15.33 -3.55 0.58
CA LEU A 54 -14.22 -3.41 -0.37
C LEU A 54 -13.16 -4.50 -0.26
N LEU A 55 -13.05 -5.24 0.85
CA LEU A 55 -12.16 -6.39 0.96
C LEU A 55 -12.84 -7.69 0.53
N GLY A 56 -14.16 -7.79 0.69
CA GLY A 56 -14.95 -8.95 0.26
C GLY A 56 -14.92 -9.16 -1.26
N GLU A 57 -14.86 -8.07 -2.02
CA GLU A 57 -14.80 -8.10 -3.50
C GLU A 57 -13.46 -8.62 -4.07
N TRP A 58 -12.40 -8.68 -3.26
CA TRP A 58 -11.04 -9.09 -3.70
C TRP A 58 -10.69 -10.55 -3.35
N ARG A 59 -11.69 -11.33 -2.93
CA ARG A 59 -11.54 -12.77 -2.66
C ARG A 59 -11.48 -13.63 -3.92
#